data_AF-A0A1W9WQX1-F1
#
_entry.id   AF-A0A1W9WQX1-F1
#
_cell.length_a   1.000
_cell.length_b   1.000
_cell.length_c   1.000
_cell.angle_alpha   90.00
_cell.angle_beta   90.00
_cell.angle_gamma   90.00
#
_symmetry.space_group_name_H-M   'P 1'
#
loop_
_entity.id
_entity.type
_entity.pdbx_description
1 polymer ?
#
loop_
_entity_poly.entity_id
_entity_poly.type
_entity_poly.pdbx_seq_one_letter_code
_entity_poly.pdbx_strand_id
1 'polypeptide(L)'
;MMFEIELTPEAIEDIHQFRKYDRQKIIEGIETQLTQQPTPETRNRKKLRPNEIAEWELRIGDFRVFYDINKESQLVKIEAVGYKTGSRLFIHGEEYQL
;
A
#
# COMPACT_ATOMS: atom_id res chain seq x y z
N MET A 1 9.41 12.82 12.42
CA MET A 1 9.58 13.36 11.05
C MET A 1 8.43 12.83 10.23
N MET A 2 7.80 13.69 9.43
CA MET A 2 6.58 13.38 8.70
C MET A 2 6.95 13.04 7.26
N PHE A 3 6.42 11.94 6.73
CA PHE A 3 6.56 11.58 5.33
C PHE A 3 5.37 12.11 4.54
N GLU A 4 5.65 12.68 3.38
CA GLU A 4 4.63 13.00 2.37
C GLU A 4 4.19 11.71 1.69
N ILE A 5 2.90 11.63 1.33
CA ILE A 5 2.32 10.46 0.67
C ILE A 5 1.90 10.88 -0.73
N GLU A 6 2.43 10.19 -1.72
CA GLU A 6 2.06 10.35 -3.12
C GLU A 6 1.45 9.04 -3.63
N LEU A 7 0.31 9.13 -4.31
CA LEU A 7 -0.31 7.99 -4.96
C LEU A 7 -0.01 8.05 -6.45
N THR A 8 0.46 6.93 -7.01
CA THR A 8 0.56 6.79 -8.45
C THR A 8 -0.83 6.80 -9.10
N PRO A 9 -0.94 7.15 -10.40
CA PRO A 9 -2.17 6.99 -11.15
C PRO A 9 -2.76 5.58 -11.02
N GLU A 10 -1.92 4.56 -11.06
CA GLU A 10 -2.29 3.15 -10.92
C GLU A 10 -2.90 2.86 -9.54
N ALA A 11 -2.28 3.35 -8.46
CA ALA A 11 -2.82 3.20 -7.11
C ALA A 11 -4.14 3.96 -6.92
N ILE A 12 -4.31 5.11 -7.58
CA ILE A 12 -5.57 5.86 -7.57
C ILE A 12 -6.67 5.03 -8.26
N GLU A 13 -6.38 4.46 -9.43
CA GLU A 13 -7.30 3.58 -10.16
C GLU A 13 -7.70 2.35 -9.32
N ASP A 14 -6.73 1.68 -8.70
CA ASP A 14 -6.96 0.58 -7.77
C ASP A 14 -7.95 0.96 -6.66
N ILE A 15 -7.67 2.08 -5.98
CA ILE A 15 -8.53 2.55 -4.89
C ILE A 15 -9.94 2.80 -5.41
N HIS A 16 -10.10 3.38 -6.60
CA HIS A 16 -11.41 3.67 -7.18
C HIS A 16 -12.26 2.42 -7.43
N GLN A 17 -11.67 1.24 -7.62
CA GLN A 17 -12.40 -0.02 -7.78
C GLN A 17 -13.14 -0.45 -6.50
N PHE A 18 -12.66 -0.02 -5.32
CA PHE A 18 -13.28 -0.40 -4.05
C PHE A 18 -14.52 0.44 -3.72
N ARG A 19 -15.39 -0.10 -2.85
CA ARG A 19 -16.58 0.60 -2.35
C ARG A 19 -16.14 1.83 -1.54
N LYS A 20 -16.97 2.87 -1.51
CA LYS A 20 -16.67 4.14 -0.82
C LYS A 20 -16.16 3.95 0.62
N TYR A 21 -16.77 3.03 1.37
CA TYR A 21 -16.37 2.73 2.75
C TYR A 21 -14.96 2.13 2.83
N ASP A 22 -14.63 1.22 1.93
CA ASP A 22 -13.33 0.57 1.87
C ASP A 22 -12.24 1.55 1.42
N ARG A 23 -12.53 2.42 0.46
CA ARG A 23 -11.64 3.52 0.05
C ARG A 23 -11.25 4.40 1.23
N GLN A 24 -12.24 4.80 2.03
CA GLN A 24 -12.00 5.63 3.20
C GLN A 24 -11.09 4.92 4.21
N LYS A 25 -11.32 3.64 4.48
CA LYS A 25 -10.45 2.83 5.36
C LYS A 25 -9.02 2.73 4.84
N ILE A 26 -8.84 2.54 3.54
CA ILE A 26 -7.52 2.44 2.91
C ILE A 26 -6.78 3.76 3.08
N ILE A 27 -7.40 4.89 2.70
CA ILE A 27 -6.78 6.22 2.80
C ILE A 27 -6.42 6.54 4.25
N GLU A 28 -7.36 6.38 5.19
CA GLU A 28 -7.13 6.63 6.61
C GLU A 28 -6.01 5.74 7.17
N GLY A 29 -5.97 4.47 6.78
CA GLY A 29 -4.91 3.55 7.20
C GLY A 29 -3.54 3.88 6.62
N ILE A 30 -3.48 4.35 5.37
CA ILE A 30 -2.25 4.84 4.72
C ILE A 30 -1.70 6.04 5.47
N GLU A 31 -2.52 7.07 5.68
CA GLU A 31 -2.15 8.29 6.40
C GLU A 31 -1.72 7.96 7.84
N THR A 32 -2.51 7.17 8.56
CA THR A 32 -2.20 6.86 9.96
C THR A 32 -0.89 6.08 10.12
N GLN A 33 -0.59 5.15 9.21
CA GLN A 33 0.54 4.24 9.36
C GLN A 33 1.83 4.74 8.72
N LEU A 34 1.76 5.44 7.59
CA LEU A 34 2.95 5.75 6.78
C LEU A 34 3.51 7.15 7.06
N THR A 35 2.67 8.08 7.51
CA THR A 35 3.06 9.48 7.71
C THR A 35 4.13 9.68 8.78
N GLN A 36 4.19 8.87 9.85
CA GLN A 36 5.19 9.08 10.92
C GLN A 36 6.37 8.10 10.87
N GLN A 37 6.11 6.83 10.56
CA GLN A 37 7.14 5.80 10.54
C GLN A 37 6.79 4.76 9.48
N PRO A 38 7.23 4.90 8.22
CA PRO A 38 6.92 3.95 7.14
C PRO A 38 7.92 2.79 7.03
N THR A 39 9.04 2.83 7.73
CA THR A 39 10.16 1.86 7.60
C THR A 39 10.23 0.72 8.63
N PRO A 40 9.74 0.81 9.89
CA PRO A 40 9.88 -0.32 10.81
C PRO A 40 8.94 -1.46 10.40
N GLU A 41 9.47 -2.67 10.28
CA GLU A 41 8.65 -3.88 10.11
C GLU A 41 7.74 -4.06 11.33
N THR A 42 6.48 -4.39 11.08
CA THR A 42 5.48 -4.65 12.11
C THR A 42 4.63 -5.84 11.70
N ARG A 43 3.71 -6.29 12.56
CA ARG A 43 2.74 -7.32 12.18
C ARG A 43 1.95 -6.97 10.91
N ASN A 44 1.72 -5.68 10.67
CA ASN A 44 0.95 -5.19 9.54
C ASN A 44 1.83 -4.63 8.42
N ARG A 45 3.16 -4.68 8.54
CA ARG A 45 4.06 -4.12 7.54
C ARG A 45 5.26 -5.01 7.34
N LYS A 46 5.50 -5.38 6.09
CA LYS A 46 6.53 -6.32 5.73
C LYS A 46 7.38 -5.75 4.59
N LYS A 47 8.70 -5.91 4.72
CA LYS A 47 9.59 -5.71 3.57
C LYS A 47 9.49 -6.91 2.63
N LEU A 48 9.23 -6.64 1.37
CA LEU A 48 9.09 -7.66 0.34
C LEU A 48 10.46 -8.10 -0.17
N ARG A 49 10.49 -9.30 -0.77
CA ARG A 49 11.63 -9.69 -1.61
C ARG A 49 11.61 -8.83 -2.88
N PRO A 50 12.73 -8.66 -3.58
CA PRO A 50 12.75 -7.94 -4.85
C PRO A 50 11.63 -8.45 -5.78
N ASN A 51 10.76 -7.53 -6.20
CA ASN A 51 9.61 -7.77 -7.06
C ASN A 51 9.37 -6.53 -7.93
N GLU A 52 8.42 -6.60 -8.86
CA GLU A 52 8.16 -5.53 -9.84
C GLU A 52 7.20 -4.44 -9.34
N ILE A 53 6.62 -4.59 -8.14
CA ILE A 53 5.59 -3.70 -7.62
C ILE A 53 6.17 -2.68 -6.64
N ALA A 54 6.75 -3.14 -5.53
CA ALA A 54 7.28 -2.25 -4.49
C ALA A 54 8.17 -2.99 -3.47
N GLU A 55 8.95 -2.26 -2.69
CA GLU A 55 9.76 -2.80 -1.60
C GLU A 55 8.97 -3.16 -0.34
N TRP A 56 7.81 -2.53 -0.11
CA TRP A 56 7.03 -2.71 1.13
C TRP A 56 5.58 -3.07 0.88
N GLU A 57 5.03 -3.90 1.77
CA GLU A 57 3.61 -4.20 1.89
C GLU A 57 3.08 -3.69 3.24
N LEU A 58 2.00 -2.91 3.21
CA LEU A 58 1.18 -2.56 4.36
C LEU A 58 -0.18 -3.27 4.30
N ARG A 59 -0.54 -3.96 5.39
CA ARG A 59 -1.82 -4.62 5.58
C ARG A 59 -2.81 -3.69 6.29
N ILE A 60 -3.95 -3.45 5.63
CA ILE A 60 -5.10 -2.72 6.20
C ILE A 60 -6.32 -3.66 6.09
N GLY A 61 -6.57 -4.45 7.12
CA GLY A 61 -7.61 -5.50 7.07
C GLY A 61 -7.34 -6.52 5.95
N ASP A 62 -8.24 -6.53 4.97
CA ASP A 62 -8.18 -7.38 3.78
C ASP A 62 -7.42 -6.73 2.61
N PHE A 63 -7.08 -5.44 2.72
CA PHE A 63 -6.35 -4.69 1.71
C PHE A 63 -4.84 -4.80 1.90
N ARG A 64 -4.10 -4.69 0.79
CA ARG A 64 -2.65 -4.66 0.73
C ARG A 64 -2.22 -3.44 -0.06
N VAL A 65 -1.47 -2.57 0.59
CA VAL A 65 -0.92 -1.36 -0.01
C VAL A 65 0.56 -1.59 -0.25
N PHE A 66 0.99 -1.42 -1.49
CA PHE A 66 2.37 -1.59 -1.93
C PHE A 66 3.00 -0.22 -2.11
N TYR A 67 4.16 -0.01 -1.51
CA TYR A 67 4.78 1.31 -1.50
C TYR A 67 6.29 1.29 -1.41
N ASP A 68 6.89 2.34 -1.95
CA ASP A 68 8.31 2.64 -1.84
C ASP A 68 8.55 3.88 -0.98
N ILE A 69 9.78 3.99 -0.46
CA ILE A 69 10.17 5.07 0.45
C ILE A 69 11.41 5.75 -0.09
N ASN A 70 11.29 7.03 -0.44
CA ASN A 70 12.45 7.89 -0.63
C ASN A 70 12.79 8.57 0.69
N LYS A 71 13.85 8.10 1.35
CA LYS A 71 14.30 8.64 2.65
C LYS A 71 14.91 10.04 2.55
N GLU A 72 15.46 10.40 1.40
CA GLU A 72 16.09 11.71 1.19
C GLU A 72 15.04 12.82 1.08
N SER A 73 13.97 12.56 0.32
CA SER A 73 12.85 13.50 0.16
C SER A 73 11.74 13.30 1.20
N GLN A 74 11.84 12.31 2.08
CA GLN A 74 10.78 11.92 3.02
C GLN A 74 9.45 11.63 2.31
N LEU A 75 9.51 10.97 1.16
CA LEU A 75 8.35 10.64 0.34
C LEU A 75 8.02 9.15 0.46
N VAL A 76 6.75 8.84 0.62
CA VAL A 76 6.17 7.51 0.50
C VAL A 76 5.36 7.48 -0.78
N LYS A 77 5.76 6.65 -1.74
CA LYS A 77 5.09 6.49 -3.01
C LYS A 77 4.27 5.21 -2.99
N ILE A 78 2.95 5.35 -3.08
CA ILE A 78 2.03 4.21 -3.15
C ILE A 78 1.98 3.75 -4.60
N GLU A 79 2.51 2.56 -4.88
CA GLU A 79 2.62 2.01 -6.24
C GLU A 79 1.34 1.26 -6.64
N ALA A 80 0.73 0.51 -5.70
CA ALA A 80 -0.48 -0.28 -5.97
C ALA A 80 -1.30 -0.55 -4.71
N VAL A 81 -2.61 -0.80 -4.88
CA VAL A 81 -3.51 -1.24 -3.80
C VAL A 81 -4.32 -2.46 -4.21
N GLY A 82 -4.00 -3.59 -3.58
CA GLY A 82 -4.72 -4.84 -3.77
C GLY A 82 -5.67 -5.20 -2.63
N TYR A 83 -6.45 -6.25 -2.87
CA TYR A 83 -7.23 -6.93 -1.84
C TYR A 83 -6.92 -8.43 -1.84
N LYS A 84 -7.02 -9.04 -0.67
CA LYS A 84 -6.75 -10.47 -0.49
C LYS A 84 -8.05 -11.21 -0.22
N THR A 85 -8.31 -12.26 -1.00
CA THR A 85 -9.39 -13.22 -0.73
C THR A 85 -8.77 -14.61 -0.50
N GLY A 86 -8.85 -15.10 0.74
CA GLY A 86 -8.14 -16.32 1.15
C GLY A 86 -6.63 -16.20 0.96
N SER A 87 -6.05 -17.06 0.10
CA SER A 87 -4.62 -17.04 -0.23
C SER A 87 -4.26 -16.13 -1.41
N ARG A 88 -5.24 -15.69 -2.20
CA ARG A 88 -5.04 -14.99 -3.48
C ARG A 88 -5.03 -13.48 -3.30
N LEU A 89 -4.05 -12.83 -3.91
CA LEU A 89 -3.92 -11.38 -3.96
C LEU A 89 -4.41 -10.90 -5.32
N PHE A 90 -5.24 -9.86 -5.32
CA PHE A 90 -5.71 -9.20 -6.53
C PHE A 90 -5.28 -7.74 -6.54
N ILE A 91 -4.70 -7.28 -7.65
CA ILE A 91 -4.31 -5.89 -7.92
C ILE A 91 -4.81 -5.58 -9.34
N HIS A 92 -5.40 -4.41 -9.58
CA HIS A 92 -6.04 -4.06 -10.86
C HIS A 92 -7.08 -5.08 -11.37
N GLY A 93 -7.64 -5.91 -10.48
CA GLY A 93 -8.56 -7.00 -10.86
C GLY A 93 -7.88 -8.28 -11.36
N GLU A 94 -6.55 -8.31 -11.46
CA GLU A 94 -5.76 -9.49 -11.84
C GLU A 94 -5.15 -10.18 -10.61
N GLU A 95 -4.94 -11.49 -10.68
CA GLU A 95 -4.31 -12.26 -9.59
C GLU A 95 -2.78 -12.12 -9.67
N TYR A 96 -2.16 -11.71 -8.55
CA TYR A 96 -0.71 -11.50 -8.45
C TYR A 96 -0.05 -12.51 -7.51
N GLN A 97 1.17 -12.94 -7.88
CA GLN A 97 2.05 -13.73 -7.03
C GLN A 97 3.30 -12.91 -6.68
N LEU A 98 3.49 -12.64 -5.39
CA LEU A 98 4.63 -11.91 -4.81
C LEU A 98 5.76 -12.84 -4.38
#